data_AF-A0A963PCN6-F1
#
_entry.id   AF-A0A963PCN6-F1
#
_cell.length_a   1.000
_cell.length_b   1.000
_cell.length_c   1.000
_cell.angle_alpha   90.00
_cell.angle_beta   90.00
_cell.angle_gamma   90.00
#
_symmetry.space_group_name_H-M   'P 1'
#
loop_
_entity.id
_entity.type
_entity.pdbx_description
1 polymer ?
#
loop_
_entity_poly.entity_id
_entity_poly.type
_entity_poly.pdbx_seq_one_letter_code
_entity_poly.pdbx_strand_id
1 'polypeptide(L)'
;YDACLESFQPGLGRQTIEALFAPLEERLPGMIDDALARQQPPVEPKGPFALERQRELARSLMERIGFDFDHGRLDESAHPFCGGVPGDHRLTTRYRENEIVSALMGVLHETGHALYEAGLPRAW
;
A
#
# COMPACT_ATOMS: atom_id res chain seq x y z
N TYR A 1 -4.95 4.75 -27.05
CA TYR A 1 -5.16 4.84 -25.60
C TYR A 1 -5.74 3.53 -25.08
N ASP A 2 -6.95 3.12 -25.51
CA ASP A 2 -7.56 1.85 -25.07
C ASP A 2 -6.68 0.62 -25.32
N ALA A 3 -6.05 0.52 -26.50
CA ALA A 3 -5.12 -0.58 -26.79
C ALA A 3 -3.91 -0.66 -25.82
N CYS A 4 -3.49 0.46 -25.23
CA CYS A 4 -2.44 0.45 -24.21
C CYS A 4 -2.98 0.05 -22.84
N LEU A 5 -4.23 0.40 -22.52
CA LEU A 5 -4.89 0.04 -21.25
C LEU A 5 -5.17 -1.45 -21.15
N GLU A 6 -5.58 -2.07 -22.26
CA GLU A 6 -5.92 -3.50 -22.31
C GLU A 6 -4.79 -4.40 -21.80
N SER A 7 -3.53 -4.01 -22.04
CA SER A 7 -2.35 -4.75 -21.56
C SER A 7 -2.16 -4.74 -20.04
N PHE A 8 -2.78 -3.80 -19.32
CA PHE A 8 -2.65 -3.65 -17.86
C PHE A 8 -3.94 -4.01 -17.13
N GLN A 9 -5.09 -3.73 -17.73
CA GLN A 9 -6.39 -4.06 -17.16
C GLN A 9 -7.35 -4.48 -18.28
N PRO A 10 -7.44 -5.80 -18.56
CA PRO A 10 -8.30 -6.32 -19.61
C PRO A 10 -9.77 -5.93 -19.41
N GLY A 11 -10.42 -5.49 -20.49
CA GLY A 11 -11.83 -5.10 -20.47
C GLY A 11 -12.11 -3.71 -19.87
N LEU A 12 -11.08 -2.96 -19.46
CA LEU A 12 -11.23 -1.56 -19.05
C LEU A 12 -10.97 -0.63 -20.24
N GLY A 13 -12.00 0.11 -20.65
CA GLY A 13 -11.92 1.13 -21.70
C GLY A 13 -12.01 2.55 -21.16
N ARG A 14 -11.60 3.52 -21.99
CA ARG A 14 -11.70 4.96 -21.69
C ARG A 14 -13.08 5.40 -21.23
N GLN A 15 -14.15 4.93 -21.87
CA GLN A 15 -15.52 5.31 -21.51
C GLN A 15 -15.85 4.91 -20.06
N THR A 16 -15.41 3.73 -19.62
CA THR A 16 -15.59 3.27 -18.24
C THR A 16 -14.77 4.12 -17.27
N ILE A 17 -13.53 4.48 -17.63
CA ILE A 17 -12.69 5.36 -16.82
C ILE A 17 -13.34 6.74 -16.67
N GLU A 18 -13.81 7.34 -17.76
CA GLU A 18 -14.50 8.64 -17.73
C GLU A 18 -15.76 8.59 -16.84
N ALA A 19 -16.56 7.52 -16.94
CA ALA A 19 -17.73 7.34 -16.09
C ALA A 19 -17.40 7.16 -14.60
N LEU A 20 -16.24 6.58 -14.28
CA LEU A 20 -15.76 6.42 -12.89
C LEU A 20 -15.16 7.71 -12.34
N PHE A 21 -14.39 8.44 -13.15
CA PHE A 21 -13.64 9.62 -12.71
C PHE A 21 -14.50 10.88 -12.68
N ALA A 22 -15.45 11.06 -13.60
CA ALA A 22 -16.32 12.24 -13.62
C ALA A 22 -17.00 12.56 -12.26
N PRO A 23 -17.67 11.61 -11.57
CA PRO A 23 -18.25 11.89 -10.26
C PRO A 23 -17.21 12.11 -9.16
N LEU A 24 -16.00 11.56 -9.29
CA LEU A 24 -14.92 11.80 -8.33
C LEU A 24 -14.34 13.21 -8.51
N GLU A 25 -14.11 13.64 -9.75
CA GLU A 25 -13.63 14.98 -10.09
C GLU A 25 -14.62 16.07 -9.63
N GLU A 26 -15.92 15.81 -9.77
CA GLU A 26 -16.95 16.75 -9.30
C GLU A 26 -16.99 16.86 -7.77
N ARG A 27 -16.83 15.74 -7.05
CA ARG A 27 -17.14 15.67 -5.61
C ARG A 27 -15.94 15.81 -4.70
N LEU A 28 -14.78 15.27 -5.07
CA LEU A 28 -13.60 15.25 -4.20
C LEU A 28 -13.12 16.65 -3.80
N PRO A 29 -13.11 17.68 -4.68
CA PRO A 29 -12.66 19.02 -4.28
C PRO A 29 -13.48 19.59 -3.12
N GLY A 30 -14.81 19.55 -3.21
CA GLY A 30 -15.69 20.02 -2.13
C GLY A 30 -15.55 19.20 -0.85
N MET A 31 -15.35 17.89 -0.95
CA MET A 31 -15.10 17.04 0.21
C MET A 31 -13.75 17.36 0.88
N ILE A 32 -12.73 17.72 0.10
CA ILE A 32 -11.43 18.15 0.61
C ILE A 32 -11.60 19.49 1.35
N ASP A 33 -12.29 20.46 0.76
CA ASP A 33 -12.55 21.76 1.39
C ASP A 33 -13.31 21.60 2.72
N ASP A 34 -14.35 20.76 2.73
CA ASP A 34 -15.13 20.44 3.93
C ASP A 34 -14.27 19.77 5.01
N ALA A 35 -13.37 18.87 4.62
CA ALA A 35 -12.47 18.20 5.54
C ALA A 35 -11.47 19.20 6.15
N LEU A 36 -10.84 20.05 5.31
CA LEU A 36 -9.89 21.06 5.75
C LEU A 36 -10.53 22.10 6.69
N ALA A 37 -11.76 22.51 6.42
CA ALA A 37 -12.50 23.43 7.29
C ALA A 37 -12.76 22.88 8.70
N ARG A 38 -12.80 21.55 8.86
CA ARG A 38 -13.06 20.86 10.13
C ARG A 38 -11.81 20.29 10.78
N GLN A 39 -10.73 20.17 10.02
CA GLN A 39 -9.51 19.51 10.45
C GLN A 39 -8.87 20.29 11.60
N GLN A 40 -8.67 19.60 12.72
CA GLN A 40 -7.82 20.09 13.81
C GLN A 40 -6.35 19.81 13.47
N PRO A 41 -5.39 20.57 14.04
CA PRO A 41 -3.97 20.29 13.87
C PRO A 41 -3.66 18.81 14.16
N PRO A 42 -3.00 18.09 13.25
CA PRO A 42 -2.73 16.67 13.45
C PRO A 42 -1.76 16.47 14.61
N VAL A 43 -1.95 15.39 15.36
CA VAL A 43 -0.96 14.95 16.34
C VAL A 43 0.11 14.16 15.60
N GLU A 44 1.23 14.82 15.33
CA GLU A 44 2.34 14.17 14.64
C GLU A 44 3.18 13.32 15.62
N PRO A 45 3.51 12.07 15.24
CA PRO A 45 4.48 11.28 15.98
C PRO A 45 5.80 12.02 16.07
N LYS A 46 6.32 12.19 17.29
CA LYS A 46 7.61 12.87 17.53
C LYS A 46 8.75 11.85 17.54
N GLY A 47 9.65 11.97 16.57
CA GLY A 47 10.88 11.18 16.47
C GLY A 47 12.05 11.75 17.28
N PRO A 48 13.27 11.22 17.08
CA PRO A 48 13.62 10.19 16.11
C PRO A 48 13.10 8.80 16.52
N PHE A 49 12.71 8.01 15.52
CA PHE A 49 12.26 6.63 15.67
C PHE A 49 13.40 5.71 15.25
N ALA A 50 14.01 5.03 16.22
CA ALA A 50 15.07 4.07 15.94
C ALA A 50 14.61 3.04 14.89
N LEU A 51 15.41 2.83 13.84
CA LEU A 51 15.03 1.99 12.70
C LEU A 51 14.70 0.55 13.14
N GLU A 52 15.45 0.00 14.10
CA GLU A 52 15.16 -1.33 14.65
C GLU A 52 13.75 -1.43 15.26
N ARG A 53 13.31 -0.40 15.97
CA ARG A 53 11.94 -0.36 16.53
C ARG A 53 10.88 -0.23 15.45
N GLN A 54 11.18 0.47 14.36
CA GLN A 54 10.28 0.51 13.20
C GLN A 54 10.19 -0.86 12.53
N ARG A 55 11.30 -1.59 12.39
CA ARG A 55 11.31 -2.96 11.85
C ARG A 55 10.50 -3.92 12.71
N GLU A 56 10.69 -3.88 14.03
CA GLU A 56 9.90 -4.70 14.97
C GLU A 56 8.40 -4.39 14.86
N LEU A 57 8.03 -3.11 14.83
CA LEU A 57 6.64 -2.69 14.70
C LEU A 57 6.04 -3.10 13.35
N ALA A 58 6.80 -2.96 12.26
CA ALA A 58 6.39 -3.38 10.92
C ALA A 58 6.13 -4.88 10.86
N ARG A 59 7.03 -5.71 11.39
CA ARG A 59 6.82 -7.17 11.44
C ARG A 59 5.61 -7.54 12.29
N SER A 60 5.46 -6.90 13.45
CA SER A 60 4.28 -7.10 14.31
C SER A 60 2.98 -6.71 13.60
N LEU A 61 2.98 -5.63 12.83
CA LEU A 61 1.83 -5.21 12.01
C LEU A 61 1.51 -6.26 10.96
N MET A 62 2.51 -6.75 10.21
CA MET A 62 2.36 -7.76 9.17
C MET A 62 1.77 -9.06 9.73
N GLU A 63 2.29 -9.57 10.84
CA GLU A 63 1.76 -10.76 11.51
C GLU A 63 0.29 -10.58 11.92
N ARG A 64 -0.06 -9.40 12.47
CA ARG A 64 -1.43 -9.11 12.92
C ARG A 64 -2.45 -9.06 11.80
N ILE A 65 -2.03 -8.68 10.59
CA ILE A 65 -2.90 -8.67 9.40
C ILE A 65 -2.84 -9.98 8.61
N GLY A 66 -2.10 -10.98 9.11
CA GLY A 66 -2.10 -12.34 8.58
C GLY A 66 -0.99 -12.67 7.59
N PHE A 67 0.07 -11.87 7.52
CA PHE A 67 1.23 -12.21 6.69
C PHE A 67 1.99 -13.40 7.28
N ASP A 68 2.32 -14.35 6.43
CA ASP A 68 3.06 -15.55 6.79
C ASP A 68 4.55 -15.41 6.47
N PHE A 69 5.37 -15.24 7.51
CA PHE A 69 6.83 -15.13 7.38
C PHE A 69 7.54 -16.47 7.08
N ASP A 70 6.85 -17.61 7.13
CA ASP A 70 7.41 -18.87 6.63
C ASP A 70 7.36 -18.95 5.10
N HIS A 71 6.51 -18.13 4.48
CA HIS A 71 6.31 -18.06 3.02
C HIS A 71 6.63 -16.66 2.47
N GLY A 72 7.42 -15.88 3.19
CA GLY A 72 7.80 -14.55 2.72
C GLY A 72 8.72 -13.78 3.66
N ARG A 73 9.13 -12.60 3.23
CA ARG A 73 10.03 -11.73 4.01
C ARG A 73 9.85 -10.25 3.67
N LEU A 74 10.31 -9.42 4.60
CA LEU A 74 10.39 -7.96 4.46
C LEU A 74 11.85 -7.52 4.46
N ASP A 75 12.25 -6.74 3.45
CA ASP A 75 13.58 -6.17 3.27
C ASP A 75 13.54 -4.65 3.08
N GLU A 76 14.71 -4.03 2.96
CA GLU A 76 14.84 -2.60 2.69
C GLU A 76 15.19 -2.31 1.23
N SER A 77 14.53 -1.30 0.66
CA SER A 77 14.81 -0.79 -0.68
C SER A 77 14.60 0.73 -0.76
N ALA A 78 15.03 1.35 -1.86
CA ALA A 78 14.79 2.77 -2.09
C ALA A 78 13.30 3.09 -2.38
N HIS A 79 12.60 2.14 -3.00
CA HIS A 79 11.20 2.22 -3.42
C HIS A 79 10.49 0.92 -3.05
N PRO A 80 9.56 0.95 -2.08
CA PRO A 80 8.78 -0.22 -1.69
C PRO A 80 8.10 -0.90 -2.88
N PHE A 81 8.04 -2.24 -2.83
CA PHE A 81 7.33 -3.08 -3.78
C PHE A 81 7.08 -4.46 -3.17
N CYS A 82 6.12 -5.17 -3.73
CA CYS A 82 5.83 -6.58 -3.47
C CYS A 82 6.08 -7.39 -4.75
N GLY A 83 6.68 -8.56 -4.61
CA GLY A 83 6.88 -9.53 -5.69
C GLY A 83 7.17 -10.92 -5.15
N GLY A 84 7.76 -11.77 -5.99
CA GLY A 84 8.12 -13.14 -5.62
C GLY A 84 7.49 -14.18 -6.55
N VAL A 85 7.28 -15.38 -6.02
CA VAL A 85 6.65 -16.50 -6.74
C VAL A 85 5.58 -17.13 -5.84
N PRO A 86 4.66 -17.96 -6.35
CA PRO A 86 3.68 -18.65 -5.51
C PRO A 86 4.37 -19.39 -4.34
N GLY A 87 4.04 -19.01 -3.11
CA GLY A 87 4.62 -19.57 -1.88
C GLY A 87 5.91 -18.90 -1.39
N ASP A 88 6.43 -17.87 -2.05
CA ASP A 88 7.55 -17.02 -1.58
C ASP A 88 7.26 -15.55 -1.94
N HIS A 89 6.68 -14.82 -0.99
CA HIS A 89 6.28 -13.42 -1.14
C HIS A 89 7.34 -12.49 -0.55
N ARG A 90 7.92 -11.62 -1.39
CA ARG A 90 9.03 -10.74 -1.02
C ARG A 90 8.61 -9.28 -1.11
N LEU A 91 8.68 -8.62 0.03
CA LEU A 91 8.26 -7.25 0.19
C LEU A 91 9.47 -6.40 0.55
N THR A 92 9.46 -5.16 0.10
CA THR A 92 10.45 -4.18 0.52
C THR A 92 9.78 -2.95 1.10
N THR A 93 10.45 -2.29 2.03
CA THR A 93 10.04 -1.00 2.58
C THR A 93 11.24 -0.06 2.71
N ARG A 94 10.98 1.18 3.13
CA ARG A 94 12.01 2.18 3.39
C ARG A 94 11.77 2.82 4.74
N TYR A 95 12.72 2.66 5.65
CA TYR A 95 12.69 3.32 6.95
C TYR A 95 13.48 4.62 6.95
N ARG A 96 12.97 5.60 7.70
CA ARG A 96 13.69 6.83 8.04
C ARG A 96 13.35 7.20 9.47
N GLU A 97 14.33 7.72 10.21
CA GLU A 97 14.15 8.03 11.64
C GLU A 97 13.07 9.09 11.91
N ASN A 98 12.72 9.89 10.92
CA ASN A 98 11.72 10.94 11.01
C ASN A 98 10.39 10.61 10.29
N GLU A 99 10.25 9.45 9.66
CA GLU A 99 9.07 9.13 8.82
C GLU A 99 8.41 7.78 9.19
N ILE A 100 8.07 7.56 10.46
CA ILE A 100 7.47 6.29 10.90
C ILE A 100 6.14 5.96 10.22
N VAL A 101 5.27 6.96 10.03
CA VAL A 101 3.94 6.74 9.41
C VAL A 101 4.09 6.29 7.96
N SER A 102 4.99 6.93 7.21
CA SER A 102 5.27 6.58 5.81
C SER A 102 5.77 5.14 5.69
N ALA A 103 6.72 4.74 6.54
CA ALA A 103 7.26 3.39 6.55
C ALA A 103 6.18 2.33 6.87
N LEU A 104 5.35 2.56 7.89
CA LEU A 104 4.28 1.64 8.27
C LEU A 104 3.18 1.53 7.20
N MET A 105 2.78 2.65 6.61
CA MET A 105 1.79 2.65 5.53
C MET A 105 2.32 1.94 4.28
N GLY A 106 3.61 2.10 3.96
CA GLY A 106 4.26 1.35 2.89
C GLY A 106 4.26 -0.15 3.16
N VAL A 107 4.65 -0.57 4.37
CA VAL A 107 4.60 -1.99 4.77
C VAL A 107 3.18 -2.54 4.66
N LEU A 108 2.18 -1.81 5.15
CA LEU A 108 0.78 -2.20 5.08
C LEU A 108 0.31 -2.36 3.63
N HIS A 109 0.68 -1.42 2.75
CA HIS A 109 0.34 -1.46 1.32
C HIS A 109 0.90 -2.71 0.63
N GLU A 110 2.21 -2.94 0.76
CA GLU A 110 2.85 -4.11 0.13
C GLU A 110 2.35 -5.43 0.72
N THR A 111 2.00 -5.44 2.01
CA THR A 111 1.39 -6.62 2.65
C THR A 111 0.02 -6.93 2.05
N GLY A 112 -0.76 -5.92 1.68
CA GLY A 112 -2.02 -6.13 0.96
C GLY A 112 -1.84 -6.89 -0.36
N HIS A 113 -0.83 -6.52 -1.16
CA HIS A 113 -0.49 -7.24 -2.40
C HIS A 113 -0.08 -8.68 -2.10
N ALA A 114 0.76 -8.89 -1.10
CA ALA A 114 1.19 -10.24 -0.74
C ALA A 114 0.05 -11.13 -0.25
N LEU A 115 -0.90 -10.58 0.51
CA LEU A 115 -2.08 -11.32 0.98
C LEU A 115 -3.01 -11.69 -0.17
N TYR A 116 -3.14 -10.83 -1.19
CA TYR A 116 -3.87 -11.17 -2.41
C TYR A 116 -3.22 -12.38 -3.11
N GLU A 117 -1.91 -12.32 -3.35
CA GLU A 117 -1.16 -13.40 -4.00
C GLU A 117 -1.20 -14.71 -3.20
N ALA A 118 -1.06 -14.64 -1.88
CA ALA A 118 -1.15 -15.80 -0.99
C ALA A 118 -2.56 -16.41 -0.95
N GLY A 119 -3.59 -15.61 -1.24
CA GLY A 119 -4.99 -16.02 -1.32
C GLY A 119 -5.40 -16.67 -2.63
N LEU A 120 -4.53 -16.67 -3.65
CA LEU A 120 -4.84 -17.30 -4.93
C LEU A 120 -4.93 -18.83 -4.80
N PRO A 121 -5.80 -19.49 -5.59
CA PRO A 121 -5.88 -20.94 -5.62
C PRO A 121 -4.52 -21.57 -5.95
N ARG A 122 -4.11 -22.58 -5.16
CA ARG A 122 -2.87 -23.32 -5.40
C ARG A 122 -2.96 -24.27 -6.61
N ALA A 123 -4.17 -24.68 -6.96
CA ALA A 123 -4.48 -25.46 -8.15
C ALA A 123 -5.12 -24.55 -9.20
N TRP A 124 -4.66 -24.69 -10.44
CA TRP A 124 -5.08 -23.96 -11.64
C TRP A 124 -6.16 -24.74 -12.38
#